data_AF-A0A6N0NWD9-F1
#
_entry.id   AF-A0A6N0NWD9-F1
#
_cell.length_a   1.000
_cell.length_b   1.000
_cell.length_c   1.000
_cell.angle_alpha   90.00
_cell.angle_beta   90.00
_cell.angle_gamma   90.00
#
_symmetry.space_group_name_H-M   'P 1'
#
loop_
_entity.id
_entity.type
_entity.pdbx_description
1 polymer ?
#
loop_
_entity_poly.entity_id
_entity_poly.type
_entity_poly.pdbx_seq_one_letter_code
_entity_poly.pdbx_strand_id
1 'polypeptide(L)'
;MSIPKKFYELQDMILLRTSLEKVKRHVEERKEATLFKWVDRELTEFHRKGAKFGCAEEEREIVNAIKNEDWGELQKNIEKCLNSLKKEIEKVYSDMSNSNVNV
;
A
#
# COMPACT_ATOMS: atom_id res chain seq x y z
N MET A 1 20.31 10.15 -3.72
CA MET A 1 20.04 9.51 -2.41
C MET A 1 21.06 8.41 -2.19
N SER A 2 21.51 8.19 -0.95
CA SER A 2 22.42 7.08 -0.65
C SER A 2 21.68 5.73 -0.73
N ILE A 3 22.38 4.65 -1.08
CA ILE A 3 21.84 3.28 -1.17
C ILE A 3 21.09 2.87 0.11
N PRO A 4 21.58 3.15 1.33
CA PRO A 4 20.85 2.82 2.56
C PRO A 4 19.45 3.46 2.63
N LYS A 5 19.29 4.71 2.15
CA LYS A 5 17.98 5.38 2.14
C LYS A 5 17.00 4.69 1.19
N LYS A 6 17.45 4.33 -0.02
CA LYS A 6 16.62 3.59 -0.99
C LYS A 6 16.21 2.22 -0.45
N PHE A 7 17.10 1.55 0.28
CA PHE A 7 16.81 0.26 0.92
C PHE A 7 15.71 0.38 1.99
N TYR A 8 15.77 1.38 2.87
CA TYR A 8 14.71 1.59 3.87
C TYR A 8 13.37 1.98 3.23
N GLU A 9 13.39 2.81 2.19
CA GLU A 9 12.17 3.16 1.44
C GLU A 9 11.55 1.93 0.78
N LEU A 10 12.38 1.05 0.23
CA LEU A 10 11.92 -0.22 -0.31
C LEU A 10 11.27 -1.11 0.76
N GLN A 11 11.90 -1.23 1.93
CA GLN A 11 11.33 -1.98 3.05
C GLN A 11 9.97 -1.42 3.49
N ASP A 12 9.86 -0.10 3.62
CA ASP A 12 8.60 0.57 3.94
C ASP A 12 7.53 0.25 2.89
N MET A 13 7.84 0.36 1.59
CA MET A 13 6.90 0.05 0.51
C MET A 13 6.43 -1.41 0.53
N ILE A 14 7.33 -2.36 0.81
CA ILE A 14 6.99 -3.78 0.92
C ILE A 14 6.03 -4.01 2.09
N LEU A 15 6.31 -3.44 3.26
CA LEU A 15 5.44 -3.57 4.44
C LEU A 15 4.04 -3.02 4.18
N LEU A 16 3.94 -1.85 3.56
CA LEU A 16 2.66 -1.25 3.18
C LEU A 16 1.89 -2.13 2.20
N ARG A 17 2.58 -2.66 1.18
CA ARG A 17 1.99 -3.58 0.19
C ARG A 17 1.47 -4.85 0.86
N THR A 18 2.23 -5.45 1.78
CA THR A 18 1.81 -6.65 2.51
C THR A 18 0.57 -6.40 3.36
N SER A 19 0.48 -5.25 4.05
CA SER A 19 -0.72 -4.88 4.81
C SER A 19 -1.95 -4.78 3.89
N LEU A 20 -1.82 -4.11 2.75
CA LEU A 20 -2.90 -4.01 1.75
C LEU A 20 -3.30 -5.37 1.17
N GLU A 21 -2.35 -6.27 0.88
CA GLU A 21 -2.65 -7.62 0.39
C GLU A 21 -3.42 -8.45 1.43
N LYS A 22 -3.08 -8.30 2.71
CA LYS A 22 -3.79 -8.96 3.81
C LYS A 22 -5.23 -8.46 3.90
N VAL A 23 -5.42 -7.13 3.84
CA VAL A 23 -6.75 -6.53 3.82
C VAL A 23 -7.55 -7.01 2.61
N LYS A 24 -6.96 -7.00 1.41
CA LYS A 24 -7.61 -7.47 0.19
C LYS A 24 -8.18 -8.87 0.37
N ARG A 25 -7.37 -9.82 0.84
CA ARG A 25 -7.81 -11.21 1.08
C ARG A 25 -9.00 -11.27 2.03
N HIS A 26 -8.96 -10.54 3.13
CA HIS A 26 -10.06 -10.57 4.10
C HIS A 26 -11.34 -9.92 3.58
N VAL A 27 -11.23 -8.83 2.80
CA VAL A 27 -12.38 -8.19 2.14
C VAL A 27 -13.02 -9.10 1.09
N GLU A 28 -12.21 -9.88 0.37
CA GLU A 28 -12.69 -10.85 -0.62
C GLU A 28 -13.34 -12.08 0.03
N GLU A 29 -12.81 -12.55 1.15
CA GLU A 29 -13.27 -13.76 1.85
C GLU A 29 -14.42 -13.51 2.84
N ARG A 30 -14.54 -12.30 3.38
CA ARG A 30 -15.49 -11.98 4.47
C ARG A 30 -16.19 -10.65 4.21
N LYS A 31 -17.52 -10.67 4.11
CA LYS A 31 -18.36 -9.45 3.96
C LYS A 31 -19.12 -9.13 5.25
N GLU A 32 -18.40 -9.05 6.37
CA GLU A 32 -18.98 -8.77 7.69
C GLU A 32 -18.68 -7.31 8.08
N ALA A 33 -19.65 -6.60 8.68
CA ALA A 33 -19.46 -5.19 9.08
C ALA A 33 -18.32 -4.99 10.09
N THR A 34 -18.02 -6.01 10.91
CA THR A 34 -16.90 -6.00 11.86
C THR A 34 -15.53 -5.88 11.18
N LEU A 35 -15.46 -6.23 9.89
CA LEU A 35 -14.22 -6.20 9.13
C LEU A 35 -13.75 -4.76 8.87
N PHE A 36 -14.61 -3.75 8.69
CA PHE A 36 -14.16 -2.37 8.46
C PHE A 36 -13.32 -1.81 9.62
N LYS A 37 -13.72 -2.08 10.87
CA LYS A 37 -12.91 -1.70 12.06
C LYS A 37 -11.56 -2.41 12.10
N TRP A 38 -11.53 -3.65 11.65
CA TRP A 38 -10.28 -4.40 11.56
C TRP A 38 -9.38 -3.86 10.45
N VAL A 39 -9.96 -3.50 9.28
CA VAL A 39 -9.25 -2.90 8.15
C VAL A 39 -8.62 -1.57 8.55
N ASP A 40 -9.37 -0.70 9.21
CA ASP A 40 -8.88 0.60 9.70
C ASP A 40 -7.65 0.45 10.60
N ARG A 41 -7.70 -0.52 11.53
CA ARG A 41 -6.58 -0.83 12.41
C ARG A 41 -5.38 -1.40 11.66
N GLU A 42 -5.62 -2.27 10.68
CA GLU A 42 -4.54 -2.88 9.89
C GLU A 42 -3.85 -1.86 8.96
N LEU A 43 -4.60 -0.88 8.46
CA LEU A 43 -4.12 0.15 7.54
C LEU A 43 -3.59 1.41 8.24
N THR A 44 -3.50 1.46 9.58
CA THR A 44 -3.02 2.64 10.31
C THR A 44 -1.66 3.16 9.82
N GLU A 45 -0.69 2.26 9.61
CA GLU A 45 0.62 2.66 9.06
C GLU A 45 0.56 3.04 7.58
N PHE A 46 -0.38 2.45 6.83
CA PHE A 46 -0.65 2.84 5.46
C PHE A 46 -1.23 4.25 5.37
N HIS A 47 -2.15 4.63 6.25
CA HIS A 47 -2.64 6.01 6.33
C HIS A 47 -1.52 7.01 6.68
N ARG A 48 -0.55 6.60 7.49
CA ARG A 48 0.59 7.45 7.87
C ARG A 48 1.62 7.64 6.75
N LYS A 49 1.88 6.60 5.96
CA LYS A 49 3.02 6.57 5.01
C LYS A 49 2.62 6.42 3.55
N GLY A 50 1.41 5.98 3.23
CA GLY A 50 0.95 5.63 1.88
C GLY A 50 1.00 6.80 0.90
N ALA A 51 0.72 8.02 1.38
CA ALA A 51 0.84 9.23 0.58
C ALA A 51 2.27 9.50 0.07
N LYS A 52 3.30 9.03 0.79
CA LYS A 52 4.71 9.18 0.39
C LYS A 52 5.04 8.37 -0.88
N PHE A 53 4.32 7.27 -1.13
CA PHE A 53 4.66 6.29 -2.16
C PHE A 53 3.64 6.24 -3.30
N GLY A 54 3.02 7.38 -3.61
CA GLY A 54 2.17 7.54 -4.79
C GLY A 54 0.74 7.02 -4.65
N CYS A 55 0.29 6.68 -3.43
CA CYS A 55 -1.10 6.26 -3.16
C CYS A 55 -1.93 7.33 -2.43
N ALA A 56 -1.61 8.62 -2.56
CA ALA A 56 -2.28 9.66 -1.78
C ALA A 56 -3.77 9.80 -2.10
N GLU A 57 -4.17 9.57 -3.35
CA GLU A 57 -5.58 9.59 -3.75
C GLU A 57 -6.31 8.32 -3.26
N GLU A 58 -5.71 7.15 -3.49
CA GLU A 58 -6.27 5.87 -3.04
C GLU A 58 -6.39 5.78 -1.53
N GLU A 59 -5.45 6.35 -0.78
CA GLU A 59 -5.49 6.42 0.68
C GLU A 59 -6.73 7.15 1.17
N ARG A 60 -7.03 8.32 0.59
CA ARG A 60 -8.23 9.08 0.91
C ARG A 60 -9.50 8.30 0.59
N GLU A 61 -9.56 7.67 -0.58
CA GLU A 61 -10.73 6.89 -0.99
C GLU A 61 -10.92 5.63 -0.12
N ILE A 62 -9.83 4.98 0.30
CA ILE A 62 -9.88 3.87 1.26
C ILE A 62 -10.45 4.34 2.60
N VAL A 63 -10.00 5.49 3.13
CA VAL A 63 -10.56 6.06 4.38
C VAL A 63 -12.06 6.34 4.25
N ASN A 64 -12.49 6.91 3.12
CA ASN A 64 -13.90 7.18 2.86
C ASN A 64 -14.72 5.89 2.75
N ALA A 65 -14.19 4.88 2.05
CA ALA A 65 -14.84 3.59 1.90
C ALA A 65 -15.00 2.87 3.24
N ILE A 66 -14.00 2.93 4.13
CA ILE A 66 -14.09 2.38 5.49
C ILE A 66 -15.20 3.08 6.29
N LYS A 67 -15.28 4.42 6.23
CA LYS A 67 -16.29 5.20 6.96
C LYS A 67 -17.71 4.95 6.46
N ASN A 68 -17.88 4.76 5.16
CA ASN A 68 -19.17 4.55 4.52
C ASN A 68 -19.55 3.06 4.40
N GLU A 69 -18.70 2.16 4.91
CA GLU A 69 -18.86 0.72 4.80
C GLU A 69 -19.04 0.24 3.34
N ASP A 70 -18.33 0.90 2.40
CA ASP A 70 -18.38 0.60 0.97
C ASP A 70 -17.30 -0.42 0.56
N TRP A 71 -17.71 -1.68 0.44
CA TRP A 71 -16.83 -2.77 0.02
C TRP A 71 -16.27 -2.60 -1.40
N GLY A 72 -17.08 -2.08 -2.32
CA GLY A 72 -16.71 -1.97 -3.73
C GLY A 72 -15.62 -0.93 -3.92
N GLU A 73 -15.81 0.24 -3.31
CA GLU A 73 -14.83 1.32 -3.37
C GLU A 73 -13.56 0.97 -2.57
N LEU A 74 -13.69 0.25 -1.45
CA LEU A 74 -12.55 -0.26 -0.69
C LEU A 74 -11.69 -1.20 -1.54
N GLN A 75 -12.29 -2.24 -2.13
CA GLN A 75 -11.57 -3.24 -2.93
C GLN A 75 -10.89 -2.59 -4.14
N LYS A 76 -11.62 -1.74 -4.87
CA LYS A 76 -11.12 -1.03 -6.05
C LYS A 76 -9.88 -0.19 -5.73
N ASN A 77 -9.90 0.59 -4.66
CA ASN A 77 -8.76 1.47 -4.33
C ASN A 77 -7.58 0.71 -3.72
N ILE A 78 -7.83 -0.38 -2.98
CA ILE A 78 -6.77 -1.31 -2.57
C ILE A 78 -6.04 -1.88 -3.79
N GLU A 79 -6.77 -2.34 -4.81
CA GLU A 79 -6.15 -2.89 -6.03
C GLU A 79 -5.33 -1.86 -6.79
N LYS A 80 -5.85 -0.63 -6.91
CA LYS A 80 -5.09 0.47 -7.53
C LYS A 80 -3.80 0.74 -6.78
N CYS A 81 -3.85 0.90 -5.46
CA CYS A 81 -2.65 1.19 -4.69
C CYS A 81 -1.63 0.03 -4.71
N LEU A 82 -2.10 -1.23 -4.68
CA LEU A 82 -1.22 -2.39 -4.85
C LEU A 82 -0.45 -2.36 -6.18
N ASN A 83 -1.12 -1.95 -7.27
CA ASN A 83 -0.48 -1.80 -8.57
C ASN A 83 0.52 -0.62 -8.60
N SER A 84 0.19 0.51 -7.96
CA SER A 84 1.09 1.66 -7.82
C SER A 84 2.34 1.30 -7.03
N LEU A 85 2.18 0.67 -5.86
CA LEU A 85 3.30 0.20 -5.03
C LEU A 85 4.17 -0.81 -5.77
N LYS A 86 3.59 -1.74 -6.54
CA LYS A 86 4.37 -2.68 -7.35
C LYS A 86 5.30 -1.95 -8.32
N LYS A 87 4.78 -0.96 -9.06
CA LYS A 87 5.57 -0.18 -10.03
C LYS A 87 6.69 0.62 -9.36
N GLU A 88 6.41 1.26 -8.24
CA GLU A 88 7.42 2.03 -7.51
C GLU A 88 8.49 1.12 -6.87
N ILE A 89 8.10 -0.05 -6.35
CA ILE A 89 9.05 -1.07 -5.87
C ILE A 89 9.98 -1.52 -7.01
N GLU A 90 9.42 -1.89 -8.17
CA GLU A 90 10.21 -2.31 -9.34
C GLU A 90 11.18 -1.22 -9.81
N LYS A 91 10.74 0.04 -9.80
CA LYS A 91 11.57 1.20 -10.13
C LYS A 91 12.71 1.38 -9.14
N VAL A 92 12.45 1.32 -7.83
CA VAL A 92 13.51 1.43 -6.81
C VAL A 92 14.50 0.27 -6.89
N TYR A 93 14.03 -0.95 -7.16
CA TYR A 93 14.92 -2.09 -7.44
C TYR A 93 15.82 -1.87 -8.66
N SER A 94 15.24 -1.44 -9.79
CA SER A 94 15.98 -1.17 -11.02
C SER A 94 17.04 -0.08 -10.81
N ASP A 95 16.65 1.00 -10.14
CA ASP A 95 17.53 2.10 -9.76
C ASP A 95 18.74 1.64 -8.93
N MET A 96 18.50 0.79 -7.92
CA MET A 96 19.57 0.26 -7.08
C MET A 96 20.47 -0.70 -7.85
N SER A 97 19.90 -1.56 -8.71
CA SER A 97 20.64 -2.48 -9.56
C SER A 97 21.55 -1.72 -10.52
N ASN A 98 21.02 -0.74 -11.26
CA ASN A 98 21.78 0.06 -12.21
C ASN A 98 22.85 0.95 -11.55
N SER A 99 22.60 1.40 -10.30
CA SER A 99 23.60 2.14 -9.52
C SER A 99 24.80 1.27 -9.12
N ASN A 100 24.62 -0.06 -9.04
CA ASN A 100 25.69 -1.01 -8.72
C ASN A 100 26.48 -1.48 -9.96
N VAL A 101 26.06 -1.16 -11.18
CA VAL A 101 26.76 -1.57 -12.43
C VAL A 101 27.85 -0.57 -12.83
N ASN A 102 27.85 0.64 -12.27
CA ASN A 102 28.83 1.70 -12.58
C ASN A 102 29.93 1.86 -11.50
N VAL A 103 30.29 0.77 -10.80
CA VAL A 103 31.43 0.72 -9.86
C VAL A 103 32.50 -0.21 -10.39
#